data_AF-A0A962ZE45-F1
#
_entry.id   AF-A0A962ZE45-F1
#
_cell.length_a   1.000
_cell.length_b   1.000
_cell.length_c   1.000
_cell.angle_alpha   90.00
_cell.angle_beta   90.00
_cell.angle_gamma   90.00
#
_symmetry.space_group_name_H-M   'P 1'
#
loop_
_entity.id
_entity.type
_entity.pdbx_description
1 polymer ?
#
loop_
_entity_poly.entity_id
_entity_poly.type
_entity_poly.pdbx_seq_one_letter_code
_entity_poly.pdbx_strand_id
1 'polypeptide(L)' 'MMIESPRLHLLAALLGLLVSVMIADFTDLDMVIQRFLYQPDMHHWIWDRHEPVTRLLFYDVASRFC' A
#
# COMPACT_ATOMS: atom_id res chain seq x y z
N MET A 1 -7.27 -38.97 5.94
CA MET A 1 -7.36 -38.47 7.32
C MET A 1 -6.19 -37.53 7.52
N MET A 2 -6.42 -36.24 7.30
CA MET A 2 -5.38 -35.21 7.25
C MET A 2 -4.97 -34.92 8.70
N ILE A 3 -3.78 -35.36 9.08
CA ILE A 3 -3.17 -35.02 10.38
C ILE A 3 -2.67 -33.59 10.24
N GLU A 4 -3.56 -32.62 10.32
CA GLU A 4 -3.19 -31.22 10.21
C GLU A 4 -2.75 -30.73 11.59
N SER A 5 -1.45 -30.53 11.75
CA SER A 5 -0.89 -30.07 13.00
C SER A 5 -1.48 -28.69 13.34
N PRO A 6 -2.15 -28.51 14.49
CA PRO A 6 -2.80 -27.24 14.87
C PRO A 6 -1.80 -26.06 14.93
N ARG A 7 -0.52 -26.35 15.10
CA ARG A 7 0.59 -25.39 15.07
C ARG A 7 0.78 -24.75 13.69
N LEU A 8 0.54 -25.49 12.61
CA LEU A 8 0.67 -24.98 11.24
C LEU A 8 -0.40 -23.92 10.95
N HIS A 9 -1.65 -24.19 11.38
CA HIS A 9 -2.76 -23.24 11.26
C HIS A 9 -2.52 -21.95 12.06
N LEU A 10 -2.01 -22.08 13.28
CA LEU A 10 -1.64 -20.93 14.11
C LEU A 10 -0.54 -20.09 13.46
N LEU A 11 0.46 -20.73 12.88
CA LEU A 11 1.56 -20.04 12.21
C LEU A 11 1.11 -19.36 10.91
N ALA A 12 0.24 -20.00 10.13
CA ALA A 12 -0.38 -19.41 8.95
C ALA A 12 -1.26 -18.20 9.30
N ALA A 13 -2.04 -18.29 10.38
CA ALA A 13 -2.86 -17.18 10.87
C ALA A 13 -2.00 -15.98 11.33
N LEU A 14 -0.90 -16.25 12.06
CA LEU A 14 0.04 -15.21 12.48
C LEU A 14 0.74 -14.54 11.30
N LEU A 15 1.17 -15.31 10.30
CA LEU A 15 1.75 -14.77 9.07
C LEU A 15 0.73 -13.93 8.29
N GLY A 16 -0.51 -14.40 8.16
CA GLY A 16 -1.59 -13.65 7.52
C GLY A 16 -1.86 -12.32 8.22
N LEU A 17 -1.93 -12.35 9.56
CA LEU A 17 -2.10 -11.14 10.37
C LEU A 17 -0.93 -10.16 10.16
N LEU A 18 0.31 -10.63 10.19
CA LEU A 18 1.50 -9.80 9.98
C LEU A 18 1.46 -9.14 8.60
N VAL A 19 1.14 -9.90 7.55
CA VAL A 19 1.03 -9.38 6.19
C VAL A 19 -0.08 -8.34 6.09
N SER A 20 -1.25 -8.59 6.69
CA SER A 20 -2.35 -7.61 6.69
C SER A 20 -1.98 -6.31 7.40
N VAL A 21 -1.28 -6.37 8.53
CA VAL A 21 -0.78 -5.18 9.23
C VAL A 21 0.22 -4.42 8.35
N MET A 22 1.17 -5.12 7.72
CA MET A 22 2.13 -4.45 6.84
C MET A 22 1.46 -3.76 5.64
N ILE A 23 0.44 -4.37 5.03
CA ILE A 23 -0.33 -3.75 3.94
C ILE A 23 -1.09 -2.52 4.43
N ALA A 24 -1.70 -2.60 5.62
CA ALA A 24 -2.42 -1.48 6.22
C ALA A 24 -1.47 -0.31 6.54
N ASP A 25 -0.32 -0.58 7.15
CA ASP A 25 0.69 0.44 7.45
C ASP A 25 1.23 1.12 6.17
N PHE A 26 1.42 0.34 5.09
CA PHE A 26 1.76 0.91 3.78
C PHE A 26 0.66 1.84 3.23
N THR A 27 -0.60 1.51 3.50
CA THR A 27 -1.76 2.32 3.07
C THR A 27 -1.85 3.61 3.87
N ASP A 28 -1.61 3.55 5.19
CA ASP A 28 -1.56 4.74 6.04
C ASP A 28 -0.39 5.65 5.66
N LEU A 29 0.76 5.06 5.32
CA LEU A 29 1.93 5.79 4.84
C LEU A 29 1.64 6.50 3.51
N ASP A 30 0.94 5.84 2.58
CA ASP A 30 0.48 6.46 1.34
C ASP A 30 -0.49 7.63 1.62
N MET A 31 -1.47 7.44 2.51
CA MET A 31 -2.41 8.52 2.88
C MET A 31 -1.72 9.71 3.55
N VAL A 32 -0.69 9.47 4.38
CA VAL A 32 0.10 10.56 4.99
C VAL A 32 0.85 11.33 3.91
N ILE A 33 1.53 10.65 2.99
CA ILE A 33 2.22 11.29 1.87
C ILE A 33 1.23 12.11 1.03
N GLN A 34 0.04 11.56 0.74
CA GLN A 34 -1.01 12.27 0.01
C GLN A 34 -1.47 13.53 0.74
N ARG A 35 -1.64 13.51 2.07
CA ARG A 35 -1.99 14.69 2.86
C ARG A 35 -0.90 15.77 2.84
N PHE A 36 0.36 15.37 2.78
CA PHE A 36 1.47 16.32 2.64
C PHE A 36 1.55 16.93 1.23
N LEU A 37 1.26 16.15 0.20
CA LEU A 37 1.34 16.58 -1.20
C LEU A 37 0.07 17.28 -1.71
N TYR A 38 -1.06 17.10 -1.02
CA TYR A 38 -2.30 17.77 -1.36
C TYR A 38 -2.44 19.06 -0.56
N GLN A 39 -2.64 20.20 -1.24
CA GLN A 39 -2.99 21.47 -0.58
C GLN A 39 -4.51 21.57 -0.45
N PRO A 40 -5.08 21.33 0.75
CA PRO A 40 -6.52 21.34 0.94
C PRO A 40 -7.14 22.73 0.67
N ASP A 41 -6.41 23.81 0.96
CA ASP A 41 -6.91 25.19 0.85
C ASP A 41 -7.16 25.65 -0.59
N MET A 42 -6.41 25.08 -1.53
CA MET A 42 -6.49 25.46 -2.94
C MET A 42 -7.01 24.31 -3.82
N HIS A 43 -7.49 23.22 -3.19
CA HIS A 43 -7.97 21.99 -3.82
C HIS A 43 -7.06 21.39 -4.92
N HIS A 44 -5.78 21.75 -4.93
CA HIS A 44 -4.83 21.25 -5.91
C HIS A 44 -3.76 20.41 -5.23
N TRP A 45 -3.23 19.47 -5.99
CA TRP A 45 -2.03 18.75 -5.59
C TRP A 45 -0.85 19.68 -5.83
N ILE A 46 0.04 19.83 -4.85
CA ILE A 46 1.35 20.49 -5.03
C ILE A 46 2.12 19.81 -6.17
N TRP A 47 1.83 18.54 -6.35
CA TRP A 47 2.47 17.62 -7.24
C TRP A 47 1.55 17.29 -8.41
N ASP A 48 1.94 17.70 -9.63
CA ASP A 48 1.15 17.48 -10.82
C ASP A 48 1.26 16.01 -11.29
N ARG A 49 0.12 15.31 -11.34
CA ARG A 49 0.03 13.93 -11.82
C ARG A 49 0.37 13.80 -13.31
N HIS A 50 0.44 14.92 -14.03
CA HIS A 50 0.83 14.95 -15.44
C HIS A 50 2.35 15.07 -15.65
N GLU A 51 3.14 15.28 -14.59
CA GLU A 51 4.59 15.26 -14.76
C GLU A 51 5.11 13.85 -15.08
N PRO A 52 5.91 13.70 -16.15
CA PRO A 52 6.33 12.38 -16.66
C PRO A 52 7.19 11.59 -15.67
N VAL A 53 8.02 12.27 -14.87
CA VAL A 53 8.88 11.62 -13.86
C VAL A 53 8.03 11.01 -12.74
N THR A 54 6.96 11.68 -12.39
CA THR A 54 6.15 11.36 -11.23
C THR A 54 5.14 10.26 -11.54
N ARG A 55 4.57 10.33 -12.75
CA ARG A 55 3.81 9.24 -13.35
C ARG A 55 4.66 7.98 -13.45
N LEU A 56 5.92 8.08 -13.87
CA LEU A 56 6.81 6.93 -13.95
C LEU A 56 7.04 6.25 -12.58
N LEU A 57 7.35 7.04 -11.55
CA LEU A 57 7.69 6.55 -10.22
C LEU A 57 6.49 5.98 -9.45
N PHE A 58 5.32 6.62 -9.52
CA PHE A 58 4.18 6.29 -8.66
C PHE A 58 3.04 5.57 -9.38
N TYR A 59 2.90 5.69 -10.71
CA TYR A 59 1.70 5.23 -11.42
C TYR A 59 2.00 4.23 -12.56
N ASP A 60 3.08 4.38 -13.33
CA ASP A 60 3.43 3.45 -14.42
C ASP A 60 4.09 2.16 -13.90
N VAL A 61 4.87 2.22 -12.82
CA VAL A 61 5.41 0.99 -12.20
C VAL A 61 4.28 0.16 -11.60
N ALA A 62 3.31 0.77 -10.93
CA ALA A 62 2.16 0.07 -10.37
C ALA A 62 1.20 -0.47 -11.45
N SER A 63 0.97 0.28 -12.53
CA SER A 63 0.05 -0.12 -13.61
C SER A 63 0.62 -1.13 -14.61
N ARG A 64 1.94 -1.33 -14.66
CA ARG A 64 2.57 -2.38 -15.49
C ARG A 64 2.51 -3.79 -14.89
N PHE A 65 2.05 -3.94 -13.66
CA PHE A 65 1.84 -5.24 -13.01
C PHE A 65 0.36 -5.67 -12.94
N CYS A 66 -0.53 -4.99 -13.67
CA CYS A 66 -1.93 -5.40 -13.87
C CYS A 66 -2.20 -5.75 -15.34
#